data_AF-A0A0P7UCS6-F1
#
_entry.id   AF-A0A0P7UCS6-F1
#
_cell.length_a   1.000
_cell.length_b   1.000
_cell.length_c   1.000
_cell.angle_alpha   90.00
_cell.angle_beta   90.00
_cell.angle_gamma   90.00
#
_symmetry.space_group_name_H-M   'P 1'
#
loop_
_entity.id
_entity.type
_entity.pdbx_description
1 polymer ?
#
loop_
_entity_poly.entity_id
_entity_poly.type
_entity_poly.pdbx_seq_one_letter_code
_entity_poly.pdbx_strand_id
1 'polypeptide(L)'
;MDDYVVIEDEEVKEIREALEESNLASAAEKIQNYFNQLDHVTLNVAVTGESGSGKSTFVNAFRGVGDDETDSAPTGVVETTMEPKCYPHPKYPNV
;
A
#
# COMPACT_ATOMS: atom_id res chain seq x y z
N MET A 1 -8.73 -8.95 -9.45
CA MET A 1 -8.00 -8.10 -10.39
C MET A 1 -6.60 -8.10 -9.82
N ASP A 2 -5.67 -8.77 -10.48
CA ASP A 2 -4.33 -8.91 -9.94
C ASP A 2 -3.67 -7.53 -9.90
N ASP A 3 -3.23 -7.10 -8.72
CA ASP A 3 -2.48 -5.85 -8.54
C ASP A 3 -1.13 -6.04 -9.23
N TYR A 4 -0.98 -5.53 -10.46
CA TYR A 4 0.29 -5.62 -11.17
C TYR A 4 1.27 -4.61 -10.57
N VAL A 5 2.35 -5.13 -10.02
CA VAL A 5 3.54 -4.33 -9.72
C VAL A 5 4.22 -4.04 -11.06
N VAL A 6 4.25 -2.76 -11.44
CA VAL A 6 4.87 -2.32 -12.69
C VAL A 6 6.36 -2.16 -12.43
N ILE A 7 7.17 -2.94 -13.15
CA ILE A 7 8.61 -2.74 -13.24
C ILE A 7 8.83 -1.73 -14.37
N GLU A 8 9.49 -0.62 -14.06
CA GLU A 8 9.80 0.47 -14.97
C GLU A 8 10.91 0.07 -15.96
N ASP A 9 10.94 0.73 -17.12
CA ASP A 9 11.87 0.41 -18.20
C ASP A 9 13.35 0.51 -17.79
N GLU A 10 13.69 1.42 -16.86
CA GLU A 10 15.07 1.54 -16.36
C GLU A 10 15.48 0.33 -15.51
N GLU A 11 14.57 -0.23 -14.73
CA GLU A 11 14.82 -1.39 -13.87
C GLU A 11 14.97 -2.65 -14.72
N VAL A 12 14.14 -2.78 -15.77
CA VAL A 12 14.27 -3.84 -16.78
C VAL A 12 15.63 -3.75 -17.50
N LYS A 13 16.06 -2.53 -17.84
CA LYS A 13 17.36 -2.29 -18.48
C LYS A 13 18.53 -2.67 -17.55
N GLU A 14 18.50 -2.28 -16.29
CA GLU A 14 19.53 -2.63 -15.31
C GLU A 14 19.66 -4.14 -15.05
N ILE A 15 18.54 -4.86 -15.06
CA ILE A 15 18.51 -6.33 -14.96
C ILE A 15 19.12 -6.94 -16.21
N ARG A 16 18.79 -6.42 -17.39
CA ARG A 16 19.32 -6.90 -18.67
C ARG A 16 20.82 -6.69 -18.80
N GLU A 17 21.32 -5.50 -18.44
CA GLU A 17 22.75 -5.21 -18.40
C GLU A 17 23.48 -6.17 -17.44
N ALA A 18 22.89 -6.45 -16.27
CA ALA A 18 23.45 -7.44 -15.35
C ALA A 18 23.48 -8.86 -15.96
N LEU A 19 22.47 -9.26 -16.72
CA LEU A 19 22.47 -10.55 -17.41
C LEU A 19 23.49 -10.63 -18.55
N GLU A 20 23.78 -9.51 -19.21
CA GLU A 20 24.71 -9.42 -20.34
C GLU A 20 26.18 -9.27 -19.87
N GLU A 21 26.44 -8.53 -18.79
CA GLU A 21 27.79 -8.19 -18.30
C GLU A 21 28.27 -9.06 -17.12
N SER A 22 27.36 -9.71 -16.40
CA SER A 22 27.67 -10.44 -15.16
C SER A 22 27.07 -11.85 -15.14
N ASN A 23 27.35 -12.65 -14.10
CA ASN A 23 26.83 -14.01 -14.01
C ASN A 23 25.36 -14.01 -13.53
N LEU A 24 24.64 -15.12 -13.71
CA LEU A 24 23.22 -15.23 -13.34
C LEU A 24 22.91 -14.86 -11.87
N ALA A 25 23.86 -15.00 -10.96
CA ALA A 25 23.65 -14.72 -9.54
C ALA A 25 23.48 -13.22 -9.26
N SER A 26 24.25 -12.36 -9.93
CA SER A 26 24.14 -10.90 -9.75
C SER A 26 22.85 -10.34 -10.36
N ALA A 27 22.40 -10.88 -11.49
CA ALA A 27 21.09 -10.53 -12.02
C ALA A 27 19.95 -10.96 -11.09
N ALA A 28 20.03 -12.17 -10.52
CA ALA A 28 19.06 -12.64 -9.52
C ALA A 28 19.07 -11.77 -8.25
N GLU A 29 20.23 -11.34 -7.78
CA GLU A 29 20.37 -10.42 -6.64
C GLU A 29 19.69 -9.08 -6.91
N LYS A 30 19.90 -8.48 -8.10
CA LYS A 30 19.22 -7.24 -8.49
C LYS A 30 17.70 -7.40 -8.47
N ILE A 31 17.17 -8.46 -9.09
CA ILE A 31 15.73 -8.75 -9.11
C ILE A 31 15.17 -8.88 -7.69
N GLN A 32 15.87 -9.63 -6.81
CA GLN A 32 15.46 -9.75 -5.41
C GLN A 32 15.46 -8.42 -4.69
N ASN A 33 16.48 -7.58 -4.92
CA ASN A 33 16.55 -6.26 -4.33
C ASN A 33 15.40 -5.35 -4.80
N TYR A 34 14.99 -5.43 -6.06
CA TYR A 34 13.81 -4.71 -6.56
C TYR A 34 12.52 -5.17 -5.87
N PHE A 35 12.27 -6.47 -5.79
CA PHE A 35 11.09 -6.97 -5.07
C PHE A 35 11.09 -6.56 -3.60
N ASN A 36 12.25 -6.64 -2.94
CA ASN A 36 12.39 -6.15 -1.57
C ASN A 36 12.06 -4.66 -1.46
N GLN A 37 12.51 -3.82 -2.38
CA GLN A 37 12.16 -2.40 -2.37
C GLN A 37 10.66 -2.18 -2.53
N LEU A 38 10.02 -2.91 -3.46
CA LEU A 38 8.59 -2.83 -3.72
C LEU A 38 7.75 -3.25 -2.50
N ASP A 39 8.16 -4.32 -1.81
CA ASP A 39 7.46 -4.81 -0.60
C ASP A 39 7.51 -3.81 0.58
N HIS A 40 8.49 -2.89 0.59
CA HIS A 40 8.69 -1.93 1.68
C HIS A 40 8.21 -0.51 1.34
N VAL A 41 7.59 -0.31 0.16
CA VAL A 41 7.00 0.99 -0.19
C VAL A 41 5.84 1.30 0.76
N THR A 42 5.85 2.50 1.34
CA THR A 42 4.79 2.99 2.21
C THR A 42 3.87 3.96 1.47
N LEU A 43 2.56 3.72 1.52
CA LEU A 43 1.54 4.59 0.98
C LEU A 43 0.71 5.19 2.12
N ASN A 44 0.69 6.51 2.25
CA ASN A 44 -0.13 7.19 3.24
C ASN A 44 -1.28 7.94 2.55
N VAL A 45 -2.52 7.62 2.90
CA VAL A 45 -3.72 8.25 2.34
C VAL A 45 -4.46 9.05 3.40
N ALA A 46 -4.60 10.36 3.17
CA ALA A 46 -5.40 11.23 4.04
C ALA A 46 -6.83 11.38 3.51
N VAL A 47 -7.83 11.05 4.34
CA VAL A 47 -9.26 11.22 4.03
C VAL A 47 -9.82 12.36 4.85
N THR A 48 -10.38 13.37 4.18
CA THR A 48 -10.92 14.59 4.81
C THR A 48 -12.34 14.91 4.32
N GLY A 49 -13.04 15.81 5.02
CA GLY A 49 -14.41 16.22 4.70
C GLY A 49 -15.26 16.47 5.95
N GLU A 50 -16.45 17.00 5.75
CA GLU A 50 -17.39 17.39 6.82
C GLU A 50 -17.89 16.19 7.66
N SER A 51 -18.44 16.47 8.85
CA SER A 51 -19.04 15.43 9.68
C SER A 51 -20.20 14.73 8.96
N GLY A 52 -20.32 13.42 9.11
CA GLY A 52 -21.38 12.64 8.47
C GLY A 52 -21.20 12.37 6.97
N SER A 53 -20.09 12.81 6.34
CA SER A 53 -19.84 12.56 4.91
C SER A 53 -19.42 11.13 4.54
N GLY A 54 -19.33 10.22 5.52
CA GLY A 54 -18.99 8.82 5.30
C GLY A 54 -17.49 8.50 5.30
N LYS A 55 -16.62 9.39 5.80
CA LYS A 55 -15.14 9.17 5.82
C LYS A 55 -14.72 7.85 6.46
N SER A 56 -15.24 7.53 7.64
CA SER A 56 -14.89 6.28 8.34
C SER A 56 -15.38 5.05 7.58
N THR A 57 -16.60 5.10 7.02
CA THR A 57 -17.13 4.03 6.17
C THR A 57 -16.27 3.83 4.92
N PHE A 58 -15.79 4.91 4.30
CA PHE A 58 -14.84 4.82 3.19
C PHE A 58 -13.53 4.14 3.61
N VAL A 59 -12.94 4.54 4.75
CA VAL A 59 -11.71 3.91 5.26
C VAL A 59 -11.91 2.42 5.52
N ASN A 60 -13.04 2.03 6.12
CA ASN A 60 -13.36 0.62 6.37
C ASN A 60 -13.54 -0.16 5.05
N ALA A 61 -14.33 0.37 4.13
CA ALA A 61 -14.55 -0.25 2.81
C ALA A 61 -13.25 -0.36 2.01
N PHE A 62 -12.41 0.67 2.02
CA PHE A 62 -11.08 0.65 1.37
C PHE A 62 -10.18 -0.43 1.96
N ARG A 63 -10.25 -0.64 3.28
CA ARG A 63 -9.50 -1.69 4.00
C ARG A 63 -10.13 -3.08 3.88
N GLY A 64 -11.32 -3.19 3.29
CA GLY A 64 -12.10 -4.43 3.22
C GLY A 64 -12.57 -4.94 4.60
N VAL A 65 -12.71 -4.05 5.57
CA VAL A 65 -13.12 -4.35 6.96
C VAL A 65 -14.58 -3.93 7.13
N GLY A 66 -15.41 -4.73 7.80
CA GLY A 66 -16.79 -4.35 8.13
C GLY A 66 -16.86 -3.17 9.11
N ASP A 67 -17.97 -2.44 9.18
CA ASP A 67 -18.07 -1.25 10.05
C ASP A 67 -18.11 -1.58 11.56
N ASP A 68 -18.46 -2.82 11.92
CA ASP A 68 -18.64 -3.29 13.31
C ASP A 68 -17.51 -4.20 13.81
N GLU A 69 -16.39 -4.28 13.08
CA GLU A 69 -15.24 -5.10 13.49
C GLU A 69 -14.34 -4.37 14.49
N THR A 70 -13.51 -5.13 15.21
CA THR A 70 -12.65 -4.58 16.29
C THR A 70 -11.66 -3.53 15.78
N ASP A 71 -11.19 -3.67 14.54
CA ASP A 71 -10.18 -2.79 13.94
C ASP A 71 -10.77 -1.71 13.01
N SER A 72 -12.09 -1.53 13.04
CA SER A 72 -12.80 -0.59 12.19
C SER A 72 -12.60 0.85 12.64
N ALA A 73 -12.54 1.76 11.67
CA ALA A 73 -12.69 3.17 11.91
C ALA A 73 -14.11 3.43 12.46
N PRO A 74 -14.24 4.09 13.63
CA PRO A 74 -15.54 4.31 14.24
C PRO A 74 -16.38 5.24 13.34
N THR A 75 -17.57 4.76 13.00
CA THR A 75 -18.55 5.46 12.19
C THR A 75 -19.54 6.22 13.08
N GLY A 76 -20.10 7.31 12.56
CA GLY A 76 -21.03 8.17 13.32
C GLY A 76 -21.36 9.46 12.58
N VAL A 77 -22.50 10.05 12.91
CA VAL A 77 -22.97 11.32 12.33
C VAL A 77 -22.34 12.54 13.01
N VAL A 78 -21.93 12.38 14.28
CA VAL A 78 -21.17 13.35 15.07
C VAL A 78 -19.68 13.15 14.77
N GLU A 79 -18.86 14.22 14.83
CA GLU A 79 -17.41 14.10 14.66
C GLU A 79 -16.84 13.04 15.61
N THR A 80 -16.44 11.89 15.05
CA THR A 80 -15.87 10.77 15.80
C THR A 80 -14.36 10.87 15.97
N THR A 81 -13.71 11.80 15.27
CA THR A 81 -12.25 11.88 15.17
C THR A 81 -11.79 13.34 15.21
N MET A 82 -11.30 13.81 16.36
CA MET A 82 -10.75 15.16 16.53
C MET A 82 -9.26 15.27 16.19
N GLU A 83 -8.53 14.14 16.21
CA GLU A 83 -7.13 14.04 15.81
C GLU A 83 -6.98 13.03 14.66
N PRO A 84 -6.10 13.28 13.65
CA PRO A 84 -5.86 12.32 12.58
C PRO A 84 -5.45 10.94 13.14
N LYS A 85 -6.17 9.89 12.76
CA LYS A 85 -5.89 8.52 13.17
C LYS A 85 -5.59 7.65 11.96
N CYS A 86 -4.46 6.95 12.01
CA CYS A 86 -4.05 6.00 10.98
C CYS A 86 -4.77 4.66 11.16
N TYR A 87 -5.10 4.03 10.02
CA TYR A 87 -5.75 2.73 9.96
C TYR A 87 -5.04 1.85 8.93
N PRO A 88 -4.04 1.04 9.34
CA PRO A 88 -3.31 0.19 8.42
C PRO A 88 -4.23 -0.82 7.72
N HIS A 89 -3.93 -1.13 6.46
CA HIS A 89 -4.66 -2.12 5.69
C HIS A 89 -4.31 -3.55 6.20
N PRO A 90 -5.30 -4.41 6.53
CA PRO A 90 -5.04 -5.74 7.12
C PRO A 90 -4.14 -6.65 6.28
N LYS A 91 -4.30 -6.59 4.95
CA LYS A 91 -3.49 -7.35 3.99
C LYS A 91 -2.18 -6.66 3.58
N TYR A 92 -2.12 -5.32 3.68
CA TYR A 92 -1.03 -4.51 3.13
C TYR A 92 -0.58 -3.51 4.20
N PRO A 93 0.21 -3.93 5.21
CA PRO A 93 0.46 -3.13 6.41
C PRO A 93 1.16 -1.78 6.18
N ASN A 94 1.79 -1.61 5.01
CA ASN A 94 2.46 -0.37 4.58
C ASN A 94 1.50 0.61 3.89
N VAL A 95 0.19 0.31 3.86
CA VAL A 95 -0.90 1.15 3.31
C VAL A 95 -1.85 1.57 4.41
#